data_AF-A0A843G8S5-F1
#
_entry.id   AF-A0A843G8S5-F1
#
_cell.length_a   1.000
_cell.length_b   1.000
_cell.length_c   1.000
_cell.angle_alpha   90.00
_cell.angle_beta   90.00
_cell.angle_gamma   90.00
#
_symmetry.space_group_name_H-M   'P 1'
#
loop_
_entity.id
_entity.type
_entity.pdbx_description
1 polymer ?
#
loop_
_entity_poly.entity_id
_entity_poly.type
_entity_poly.pdbx_seq_one_letter_code
_entity_poly.pdbx_strand_id
1 'polypeptide(L)'
;MKMTNRILKSELYKIFHEKWLYLACFFMIIFSIGFILMQKTAMSYTVGINRVVFLPMVMYGIVISVLISVFVSEEFDDGFIKNKIIANNNRREIYLTGLLSNLIASLIVYIITTLFTLIVSYFLFSINISIWDYISYFLFGIYIMLVFVGIFYFVSIVVGKKSK
;
A
#
# COMPACT_ATOMS: atom_id res chain seq x y z
N MET A 1 -5.60 5.83 26.81
CA MET A 1 -4.28 5.72 26.15
C MET A 1 -3.67 4.30 26.16
N LYS A 2 -3.67 3.55 27.28
CA LYS A 2 -3.17 2.15 27.30
C LYS A 2 -3.98 1.14 26.47
N MET A 3 -5.29 1.35 26.31
CA MET A 3 -6.18 0.44 25.55
C MET A 3 -6.01 0.60 24.03
N THR A 4 -5.84 1.83 23.55
CA THR A 4 -5.61 2.18 22.15
C THR A 4 -4.33 1.54 21.59
N ASN A 5 -3.25 1.47 22.38
CA ASN A 5 -2.01 0.78 22.00
C ASN A 5 -2.15 -0.73 21.88
N ARG A 6 -3.07 -1.37 22.61
CA ARG A 6 -3.31 -2.82 22.51
C ARG A 6 -4.06 -3.16 21.23
N ILE A 7 -5.07 -2.37 20.88
CA ILE A 7 -5.85 -2.54 19.64
C ILE A 7 -4.94 -2.35 18.43
N LEU A 8 -4.13 -1.27 18.40
CA LEU A 8 -3.19 -1.01 17.32
C LEU A 8 -2.18 -2.15 17.15
N LYS A 9 -1.60 -2.66 18.25
CA LYS A 9 -0.67 -3.80 18.19
C LYS A 9 -1.33 -5.06 17.63
N SER A 10 -2.59 -5.32 17.99
CA SER A 10 -3.32 -6.48 17.47
C SER A 10 -3.60 -6.37 15.98
N GLU A 11 -3.98 -5.18 15.49
CA GLU A 11 -4.20 -4.95 14.05
C GLU A 11 -2.91 -5.05 13.26
N LEU A 12 -1.81 -4.48 13.78
CA LEU A 12 -0.51 -4.60 13.14
C LEU A 12 -0.04 -6.04 13.06
N TYR A 13 -0.18 -6.80 14.14
CA TYR A 13 0.21 -8.21 14.15
C TYR A 13 -0.55 -9.03 13.10
N LYS A 14 -1.85 -8.76 12.95
CA LYS A 14 -2.68 -9.37 11.91
C LYS A 14 -2.17 -9.01 10.51
N ILE A 15 -1.99 -7.71 10.21
CA ILE A 15 -1.48 -7.28 8.89
C ILE A 15 -0.23 -8.04 8.48
N PHE A 16 0.74 -8.19 9.40
CA PHE A 16 1.99 -8.88 9.10
C PHE A 16 1.83 -10.39 8.86
N HIS A 17 0.71 -11.00 9.28
CA HIS A 17 0.42 -12.40 9.05
C HIS A 17 -0.66 -12.62 7.98
N GLU A 18 -1.29 -11.56 7.47
CA GLU A 18 -2.35 -11.69 6.48
C GLU A 18 -1.80 -12.05 5.09
N LYS A 19 -2.36 -13.11 4.51
CA LYS A 19 -1.96 -13.62 3.19
C LYS A 19 -2.18 -12.60 2.08
N TRP A 20 -3.17 -11.72 2.24
CA TRP A 20 -3.51 -10.66 1.28
C TRP A 20 -2.40 -9.62 1.12
N LEU A 21 -1.67 -9.30 2.20
CA LEU A 21 -0.53 -8.39 2.13
C LEU A 21 0.59 -8.99 1.27
N TYR A 22 0.92 -10.26 1.51
CA TYR A 22 1.93 -10.98 0.75
C TYR A 22 1.54 -11.13 -0.72
N LEU A 23 0.26 -11.44 -1.00
CA LEU A 23 -0.26 -11.54 -2.35
C LEU A 23 -0.17 -10.20 -3.09
N ALA A 24 -0.51 -9.09 -2.43
CA ALA A 24 -0.40 -7.74 -3.00
C ALA A 24 1.07 -7.37 -3.32
N CYS A 25 2.00 -7.71 -2.43
CA CYS A 25 3.43 -7.51 -2.67
C CYS A 25 3.92 -8.34 -3.86
N PHE A 26 3.56 -9.62 -3.90
CA PHE A 26 3.94 -10.53 -4.99
C PHE A 26 3.41 -10.06 -6.35
N PHE A 27 2.14 -9.65 -6.41
CA PHE A 27 1.51 -9.10 -7.60
C PHE A 27 2.23 -7.84 -8.09
N MET A 28 2.53 -6.90 -7.19
CA MET A 28 3.26 -5.68 -7.56
C MET A 28 4.68 -5.97 -8.06
N ILE A 29 5.38 -6.96 -7.49
CA ILE A 29 6.72 -7.38 -7.95
C ILE A 29 6.65 -7.94 -9.37
N ILE A 30 5.69 -8.83 -9.67
CA ILE A 30 5.51 -9.38 -11.02
C ILE A 30 5.24 -8.27 -12.04
N PHE A 31 4.34 -7.35 -11.72
CA PHE A 31 4.04 -6.21 -12.59
C PHE A 31 5.27 -5.33 -12.80
N SER A 32 6.05 -5.09 -11.75
CA SER A 32 7.28 -4.31 -11.83
C SER A 32 8.29 -4.95 -12.78
N ILE A 33 8.48 -6.28 -12.71
CA ILE A 33 9.35 -7.02 -13.64
C ILE A 33 8.84 -6.87 -15.08
N GLY A 34 7.53 -7.04 -15.30
CA GLY A 34 6.91 -6.90 -16.62
C GLY A 34 7.16 -5.53 -17.24
N PHE A 35 6.96 -4.45 -16.47
CA PHE A 35 7.21 -3.08 -16.93
C PHE A 35 8.70 -2.81 -17.23
N ILE A 36 9.60 -3.34 -16.41
CA ILE A 36 11.04 -3.21 -16.61
C ILE A 36 11.50 -3.93 -17.89
N LEU A 37 11.02 -5.16 -18.12
CA LEU A 37 11.33 -5.95 -19.32
C LEU A 37 10.73 -5.31 -20.58
N MET A 38 9.52 -4.77 -20.49
CA MET A 38 8.89 -4.04 -21.60
C MET A 38 9.72 -2.82 -22.01
N GLN A 39 10.22 -2.04 -21.05
CA GLN A 39 11.07 -0.90 -21.37
C GLN A 39 12.44 -1.30 -21.94
N LYS A 40 13.02 -2.41 -21.46
CA LYS A 40 14.28 -2.93 -22.01
C LYS A 40 14.15 -3.39 -23.47
N THR A 41 13.01 -3.96 -23.84
CA THR A 41 12.78 -4.52 -25.20
C THR A 41 12.28 -3.47 -26.19
N ALA A 42 11.53 -2.47 -25.72
CA ALA A 42 10.90 -1.47 -26.59
C ALA A 42 11.80 -0.28 -26.95
N MET A 43 12.87 0.02 -26.19
CA MET A 43 13.72 1.18 -26.44
C MET A 43 15.14 0.78 -26.84
N SER A 44 15.55 1.15 -28.06
CA SER A 44 16.92 0.97 -28.58
C SER A 44 17.96 1.94 -27.99
N TYR A 45 17.58 2.72 -26.97
CA TYR A 45 18.41 3.73 -26.31
C TYR A 45 18.36 3.50 -24.79
N THR A 46 19.38 3.99 -24.08
CA THR A 46 19.45 3.92 -22.61
C THR A 46 18.33 4.75 -21.98
N VAL A 47 17.27 4.07 -21.55
CA VAL A 47 16.16 4.71 -20.82
C VAL A 47 16.67 5.16 -19.46
N GLY A 48 16.46 6.45 -19.16
CA GLY A 48 16.80 6.98 -17.84
C GLY A 48 16.02 6.27 -16.73
N ILE A 49 16.73 5.86 -15.68
CA ILE A 49 16.17 5.16 -14.51
C ILE A 49 14.95 5.89 -13.91
N ASN A 50 14.88 7.24 -14.05
CA ASN A 50 13.80 8.07 -13.51
C ASN A 50 12.42 7.60 -13.96
N ARG A 51 12.32 7.16 -15.21
CA ARG A 51 11.05 6.72 -15.80
C ARG A 51 10.71 5.28 -15.42
N VAL A 52 11.71 4.46 -15.14
CA VAL A 52 11.55 3.01 -14.93
C VAL A 52 11.16 2.70 -13.48
N VAL A 53 11.78 3.36 -12.51
CA VAL A 53 11.59 3.06 -11.08
C VAL A 53 10.17 3.36 -10.60
N PHE A 54 9.58 4.44 -11.10
CA PHE A 54 8.24 4.88 -10.67
C PHE A 54 7.11 4.40 -11.59
N LEU A 55 7.41 3.76 -12.73
CA LEU A 55 6.39 3.28 -13.66
C LEU A 55 5.38 2.30 -13.04
N PRO A 56 5.80 1.34 -12.18
CA PRO A 56 4.87 0.42 -11.55
C PRO A 56 3.87 1.10 -10.61
N MET A 57 4.10 2.37 -10.21
CA MET A 57 3.16 3.12 -9.38
C MET A 57 1.81 3.38 -10.05
N VAL A 58 1.72 3.27 -11.38
CA VAL A 58 0.43 3.37 -12.07
C VAL A 58 -0.54 2.28 -11.60
N MET A 59 -0.04 1.07 -11.31
CA MET A 59 -0.85 -0.05 -10.81
C MET A 59 -1.08 -0.02 -9.30
N TYR A 60 -0.32 0.82 -8.58
CA TYR A 60 -0.35 0.88 -7.13
C TYR A 60 -1.72 1.32 -6.60
N GLY A 61 -2.41 2.24 -7.28
CA GLY A 61 -3.76 2.67 -6.90
C GLY A 61 -4.79 1.53 -6.94
N ILE A 62 -4.70 0.65 -7.94
CA ILE A 62 -5.59 -0.51 -8.08
C ILE A 62 -5.33 -1.50 -6.95
N VAL A 63 -4.06 -1.82 -6.70
CA VAL A 63 -3.67 -2.77 -5.65
C VAL A 63 -4.07 -2.28 -4.26
N ILE A 64 -3.86 -1.00 -3.95
CA ILE A 64 -4.31 -0.42 -2.67
C ILE A 64 -5.82 -0.49 -2.54
N SER A 65 -6.57 -0.15 -3.59
CA SER A 65 -8.04 -0.17 -3.56
C SER A 65 -8.55 -1.55 -3.19
N VAL A 66 -8.00 -2.61 -3.81
CA VAL A 66 -8.39 -4.00 -3.53
C VAL A 66 -7.98 -4.38 -2.11
N LEU A 67 -6.75 -4.08 -1.71
CA LEU A 67 -6.21 -4.41 -0.40
C LEU A 67 -7.02 -3.77 0.73
N ILE A 68 -7.34 -2.49 0.64
CA ILE A 68 -8.18 -1.78 1.62
C ILE A 68 -9.59 -2.36 1.63
N SER A 69 -10.17 -2.67 0.47
CA SER A 69 -11.50 -3.28 0.40
C SER A 69 -11.52 -4.62 1.13
N VAL A 70 -10.51 -5.48 0.94
CA VAL A 70 -10.43 -6.80 1.59
C VAL A 70 -10.26 -6.65 3.10
N PHE A 71 -9.30 -5.82 3.55
CA PHE A 71 -9.07 -5.60 4.98
C PHE A 71 -10.32 -5.05 5.67
N VAL A 72 -11.01 -4.08 5.05
CA VAL A 72 -12.23 -3.51 5.62
C VAL A 72 -13.36 -4.56 5.63
N SER A 73 -13.53 -5.35 4.57
CA SER A 73 -14.54 -6.41 4.51
C SER A 73 -14.32 -7.48 5.58
N GLU A 74 -13.09 -7.94 5.82
CA GLU A 74 -12.77 -8.91 6.88
C GLU A 74 -13.14 -8.37 8.26
N GLU A 75 -12.92 -7.07 8.53
CA GLU A 75 -13.32 -6.46 9.79
C GLU A 75 -14.84 -6.41 10.00
N PHE A 76 -15.62 -6.34 8.92
CA PHE A 76 -17.08 -6.37 8.94
C PHE A 76 -17.63 -7.80 9.06
N ASP A 77 -17.13 -8.74 8.27
CA ASP A 77 -17.64 -10.11 8.18
C ASP A 77 -17.40 -10.93 9.46
N ASP A 78 -16.21 -10.83 10.05
CA ASP A 78 -15.88 -11.51 11.30
C ASP A 78 -16.58 -10.90 12.53
N GLY A 79 -17.37 -9.84 12.34
CA GLY A 79 -17.97 -9.09 13.44
C GLY A 79 -16.94 -8.41 14.34
N PHE A 80 -15.67 -8.29 13.91
CA PHE A 80 -14.60 -7.63 14.67
C PHE A 80 -14.97 -6.19 15.00
N ILE A 81 -15.65 -5.47 14.10
CA ILE A 81 -16.13 -4.10 14.39
C ILE A 81 -17.15 -4.12 15.54
N LYS A 82 -18.07 -5.10 15.59
CA LYS A 82 -19.03 -5.24 16.70
C LYS A 82 -18.32 -5.54 18.02
N ASN A 83 -17.36 -6.48 18.00
CA ASN A 83 -16.56 -6.83 19.17
C ASN A 83 -15.68 -5.66 19.65
N LYS A 84 -15.10 -4.87 18.73
CA LYS A 84 -14.33 -3.66 19.06
C LYS A 84 -15.22 -2.55 19.64
N ILE A 85 -16.45 -2.37 19.15
CA ILE A 85 -17.42 -1.38 19.70
C ILE A 85 -17.91 -1.79 21.09
N ILE A 86 -18.11 -3.09 21.34
CA ILE A 86 -18.49 -3.60 22.67
C ILE A 86 -17.32 -3.45 23.66
N ALA A 87 -16.09 -3.70 23.21
CA ALA A 87 -14.90 -3.60 24.05
C ALA A 87 -14.40 -2.15 24.26
N ASN A 88 -14.71 -1.23 23.33
CA ASN A 88 -14.26 0.15 23.37
C ASN A 88 -15.43 1.12 23.08
N ASN A 89 -15.79 1.93 24.08
CA ASN A 89 -16.93 2.85 24.00
C ASN A 89 -16.74 3.99 22.97
N ASN A 90 -15.53 4.21 22.45
CA ASN A 90 -15.24 5.31 21.53
C ASN A 90 -15.12 4.85 20.06
N ARG A 91 -16.21 5.01 19.29
CA ARG A 91 -16.26 4.64 17.86
C ARG A 91 -15.20 5.35 17.00
N ARG A 92 -14.81 6.58 17.36
CA ARG A 92 -13.79 7.34 16.62
C ARG A 92 -12.42 6.68 16.67
N GLU A 93 -12.05 6.12 17.83
CA GLU A 93 -10.76 5.45 17.98
C GLU A 93 -10.65 4.19 17.11
N ILE A 94 -11.75 3.46 16.93
CA ILE A 94 -11.78 2.24 16.12
C ILE A 94 -11.54 2.54 14.64
N TYR A 95 -12.19 3.58 14.10
CA TYR A 95 -11.97 3.98 12.70
C TYR A 95 -10.57 4.56 12.49
N LEU A 96 -10.03 5.28 13.47
CA LEU A 96 -8.67 5.82 13.39
C LEU A 96 -7.60 4.71 13.46
N THR A 97 -7.78 3.68 14.30
CA THR A 97 -6.86 2.54 14.32
C THR A 97 -6.89 1.78 13.00
N GLY A 98 -8.07 1.51 12.45
CA GLY A 98 -8.22 0.85 11.15
C GLY A 98 -7.62 1.65 9.99
N LEU A 99 -7.72 2.99 10.01
CA LEU A 99 -7.06 3.85 9.03
C LEU A 99 -5.53 3.75 9.15
N LEU A 100 -4.98 3.84 10.37
CA LEU A 100 -3.53 3.74 10.61
C LEU A 100 -2.98 2.37 10.21
N SER A 101 -3.74 1.32 10.49
CA SER A 101 -3.46 -0.05 10.08
C SER A 101 -3.31 -0.17 8.56
N ASN A 102 -4.31 0.30 7.80
CA ASN A 102 -4.28 0.32 6.33
C ASN A 102 -3.17 1.21 5.76
N LEU A 103 -2.86 2.34 6.40
CA LEU A 103 -1.73 3.20 6.04
C LEU A 103 -0.40 2.46 6.20
N ILE A 104 -0.20 1.72 7.29
CA ILE A 104 1.03 0.96 7.51
C ILE A 104 1.14 -0.19 6.48
N ALA A 105 0.06 -0.90 6.21
CA ALA A 105 0.02 -1.98 5.22
C ALA A 105 0.41 -1.49 3.81
N SER A 106 -0.20 -0.40 3.35
CA SER A 106 0.09 0.20 2.05
C SER A 106 1.51 0.78 1.96
N LEU A 107 2.03 1.34 3.06
CA LEU A 107 3.40 1.85 3.14
C LEU A 107 4.43 0.73 3.02
N ILE A 108 4.16 -0.44 3.61
CA ILE A 108 5.01 -1.63 3.45
C ILE A 108 5.07 -2.06 1.97
N VAL A 109 3.91 -2.14 1.29
CA VAL A 109 3.85 -2.47 -0.14
C VAL A 109 4.63 -1.44 -0.97
N TYR A 110 4.49 -0.15 -0.66
CA TYR A 110 5.23 0.92 -1.33
C TYR A 110 6.75 0.80 -1.17
N ILE A 111 7.23 0.58 0.05
CA ILE A 111 8.66 0.44 0.32
C ILE A 111 9.24 -0.79 -0.38
N ILE A 112 8.56 -1.95 -0.29
CA ILE A 112 9.03 -3.18 -0.93
C ILE A 112 9.15 -3.00 -2.44
N THR A 113 8.13 -2.39 -3.07
CA THR A 113 8.09 -2.22 -4.53
C THR A 113 9.11 -1.19 -5.02
N THR A 114 9.27 -0.07 -4.31
CA THR A 114 10.29 0.94 -4.63
C THR A 114 11.71 0.43 -4.43
N LEU A 115 11.99 -0.29 -3.35
CA LEU A 115 13.30 -0.91 -3.13
C LEU A 115 13.61 -1.97 -4.20
N PHE A 116 12.63 -2.84 -4.51
CA PHE A 116 12.79 -3.86 -5.54
C PHE A 116 13.09 -3.24 -6.91
N THR A 117 12.29 -2.25 -7.33
CA THR A 117 12.49 -1.57 -8.62
C THR A 117 13.81 -0.80 -8.67
N LEU A 118 14.26 -0.20 -7.57
CA LEU A 118 15.58 0.45 -7.48
C LEU A 118 16.70 -0.57 -7.69
N ILE A 119 16.70 -1.68 -6.95
CA ILE A 119 17.74 -2.73 -7.05
C ILE A 119 17.81 -3.29 -8.48
N VAL A 120 16.66 -3.64 -9.04
CA VAL A 120 16.57 -4.20 -10.39
C VAL A 120 17.01 -3.17 -11.44
N SER A 121 16.61 -1.90 -11.29
CA SER A 121 16.99 -0.85 -12.23
C SER A 121 18.49 -0.50 -12.14
N TYR A 122 19.07 -0.53 -10.94
CA TYR A 122 20.51 -0.34 -10.73
C TYR A 122 21.33 -1.42 -11.45
N PHE A 123 20.85 -2.67 -11.47
CA PHE A 123 21.55 -3.77 -12.15
C PHE A 123 21.40 -3.73 -13.67
N LEU A 124 20.26 -3.25 -14.19
CA LEU A 124 19.92 -3.33 -15.61
C LEU A 124 20.19 -2.06 -16.42
N PHE A 125 20.20 -0.87 -15.80
CA PHE A 125 20.29 0.42 -16.48
C PHE A 125 21.44 1.27 -15.94
N SER A 126 22.02 2.11 -16.79
CA SER A 126 23.04 3.09 -16.38
C SER A 126 22.43 4.20 -15.52
N ILE A 127 23.09 4.51 -14.41
CA ILE A 127 22.64 5.53 -13.45
C ILE A 127 22.84 6.91 -14.06
N ASN A 128 21.73 7.59 -14.35
CA ASN A 128 21.72 8.95 -14.90
C ASN A 128 20.86 9.92 -14.06
N ILE A 129 20.59 9.57 -12.79
CA ILE A 129 19.70 10.34 -11.93
C ILE A 129 20.48 11.08 -10.84
N SER A 130 20.11 12.34 -10.60
CA SER A 130 20.48 13.09 -9.40
C SER A 130 19.70 12.60 -8.17
N ILE A 131 20.40 12.33 -7.07
CA ILE A 131 19.80 11.86 -5.80
C ILE A 131 18.64 12.74 -5.34
N TRP A 132 18.70 14.05 -5.58
CA TRP A 132 17.67 15.01 -5.20
C TRP A 132 16.33 14.80 -5.93
N ASP A 133 16.38 14.45 -7.21
CA ASP A 133 15.19 14.16 -8.00
C ASP A 133 14.53 12.87 -7.47
N TYR A 134 15.34 11.85 -7.20
CA TYR A 134 14.86 10.58 -6.65
C TYR A 134 14.13 10.76 -5.31
N ILE A 135 14.72 11.52 -4.38
CA ILE A 135 14.10 11.82 -3.08
C ILE A 135 12.77 12.56 -3.28
N SER A 136 12.73 13.53 -4.20
CA SER A 136 11.51 14.29 -4.50
C SER A 136 10.40 13.39 -5.03
N TYR A 137 10.68 12.53 -6.01
CA TYR A 137 9.70 11.57 -6.53
C TYR A 137 9.25 10.55 -5.49
N PHE A 138 10.16 10.09 -4.63
CA PHE A 138 9.82 9.18 -3.53
C PHE A 138 8.87 9.84 -2.52
N LEU A 139 9.07 11.11 -2.18
CA LEU A 139 8.17 11.88 -1.32
C LEU A 139 6.80 12.12 -2.00
N PHE A 140 6.79 12.43 -3.29
CA PHE A 140 5.54 12.54 -4.06
C PHE A 140 4.75 11.22 -4.05
N GLY A 141 5.42 10.08 -4.20
CA GLY A 141 4.75 8.78 -4.15
C GLY A 141 4.16 8.46 -2.77
N ILE A 142 4.81 8.87 -1.67
CA ILE A 142 4.23 8.78 -0.32
C ILE A 142 2.97 9.66 -0.21
N TYR A 143 3.00 10.88 -0.74
CA TYR A 143 1.83 11.76 -0.71
C TYR A 143 0.64 11.15 -1.46
N ILE A 144 0.90 10.61 -2.66
CA ILE A 144 -0.10 9.92 -3.47
C ILE A 144 -0.67 8.70 -2.72
N MET A 145 0.19 7.92 -2.06
CA MET A 145 -0.20 6.80 -1.22
C MET A 145 -1.16 7.22 -0.10
N LEU A 146 -0.83 8.29 0.64
CA LEU A 146 -1.68 8.81 1.72
C LEU A 146 -3.06 9.22 1.21
N VAL A 147 -3.11 9.88 0.06
CA VAL A 147 -4.37 10.32 -0.57
C VAL A 147 -5.21 9.12 -0.98
N PHE A 148 -4.64 8.14 -1.67
CA PHE A 148 -5.38 6.94 -2.10
C PHE A 148 -5.92 6.14 -0.93
N VAL A 149 -5.11 5.95 0.12
CA VAL A 149 -5.56 5.21 1.30
C VAL A 149 -6.69 5.93 2.00
N GLY A 150 -6.60 7.26 2.16
CA GLY A 150 -7.66 8.05 2.75
C GLY A 150 -8.98 7.95 1.97
N ILE A 151 -8.92 8.08 0.65
CA ILE A 151 -10.11 8.01 -0.23
C ILE A 151 -10.73 6.61 -0.18
N PHE A 152 -9.95 5.56 -0.44
CA PHE A 152 -10.48 4.21 -0.51
C PHE A 152 -10.97 3.70 0.85
N TYR A 153 -10.28 4.02 1.95
CA TYR A 153 -10.74 3.66 3.29
C TYR A 153 -12.08 4.33 3.62
N PHE A 154 -12.23 5.61 3.29
CA PHE A 154 -13.49 6.31 3.47
C PHE A 154 -14.62 5.68 2.66
N VAL A 155 -14.39 5.37 1.39
CA VAL A 155 -15.36 4.70 0.51
C VAL A 155 -15.74 3.33 1.07
N SER A 156 -14.78 2.51 1.48
CA SER A 156 -15.02 1.17 2.01
C SER A 156 -15.87 1.19 3.29
N ILE A 157 -15.66 2.15 4.19
CA ILE A 157 -16.51 2.29 5.40
C ILE A 157 -17.94 2.70 5.04
N VAL A 158 -18.11 3.64 4.10
CA VAL A 158 -19.44 4.13 3.69
C VAL A 158 -20.22 3.02 2.98
N VAL A 159 -19.56 2.25 2.12
CA VAL A 159 -20.18 1.14 1.37
C VAL A 159 -20.43 -0.07 2.27
N GLY A 160 -19.52 -0.39 3.20
CA GLY A 160 -19.70 -1.49 4.17
C GLY A 160 -20.95 -1.37 5.03
N LYS A 161 -21.49 -0.16 5.23
CA LYS A 161 -22.79 0.07 5.88
C LYS A 161 -24.01 -0.38 5.07
N LYS A 162 -23.87 -0.56 3.74
CA LYS A 162 -24.98 -0.83 2.81
C LYS A 162 -25.24 -2.31 2.55
N SER A 163 -24.39 -3.23 3.02
CA SER A 163 -24.68 -4.66 2.95
C SER A 163 -25.58 -5.04 4.14
N LYS A 164 -26.89 -4.83 3.96
CA LYS A 164 -27.96 -5.43 4.74
C LYS A 164 -28.93 -6.09 3.79
#